data_AF-A0A2S8F4E4-F1
#
_entry.id   AF-A0A2S8F4E4-F1
#
_cell.length_a   1.000
_cell.length_b   1.000
_cell.length_c   1.000
_cell.angle_alpha   90.00
_cell.angle_beta   90.00
_cell.angle_gamma   90.00
#
_symmetry.space_group_name_H-M   'P 1'
#
loop_
_entity.id
_entity.type
_entity.pdbx_description
1 polymer ?
#
loop_
_entity_poly.entity_id
_entity_poly.type
_entity_poly.pdbx_seq_one_letter_code
_entity_poly.pdbx_strand_id
1 'polypeptide(L)'
;MSTLLAIVLLSAVGMGWWSDHVRMAEELADVKLDAEMRFRQIQSFPRYPPLRRMSRSSRIIMMSEDLPFDWGPDDFISAVEREYDDGHISWGFESELANTNKVNFDATVQRLIPLMSSPQAHVRQNALSVLKGTFYFDHGRMRNHLGEFTDAAMKLFQQSSKGSDEQARVLAALQEAGTNSSTSAVEMISQVMNDNEHPLAVQAALTVAVMDPTIEIGPRLKQLVEIRHPQWSTAAESLHHHLPDEEVYEFLKREYAQAKTENDKQTLVRALNKLDL
;
A
#
# COMPACT_ATOMS: atom_id res chain seq x y z
N MET A 1 -62.77 -5.71 14.79
CA MET A 1 -61.88 -4.59 15.14
C MET A 1 -60.84 -4.94 16.21
N SER A 2 -61.16 -5.70 17.26
CA SER A 2 -60.24 -6.00 18.37
C SER A 2 -58.93 -6.72 17.98
N THR A 3 -58.99 -7.65 17.02
CA THR A 3 -57.82 -8.44 16.56
C THR A 3 -56.80 -7.63 15.75
N LEU A 4 -57.27 -6.68 14.93
CA LEU A 4 -56.38 -5.79 14.17
C LEU A 4 -55.58 -4.85 15.08
N LEU A 5 -56.21 -4.37 16.15
CA LEU A 5 -55.58 -3.47 17.12
C LEU A 5 -54.49 -4.20 17.94
N ALA A 6 -54.72 -5.46 18.28
CA ALA A 6 -53.73 -6.31 18.96
C ALA A 6 -52.49 -6.60 18.08
N ILE A 7 -52.67 -6.83 16.78
CA ILE A 7 -51.56 -7.06 15.84
C ILE A 7 -50.71 -5.79 15.70
N VAL A 8 -51.34 -4.62 15.52
CA VAL A 8 -50.62 -3.34 15.42
C VAL A 8 -49.82 -3.03 16.69
N LEU A 9 -50.38 -3.30 17.87
CA LEU A 9 -49.68 -3.13 19.15
C LEU A 9 -48.49 -4.09 19.28
N LEU A 10 -48.64 -5.37 18.90
CA LEU A 10 -47.54 -6.33 18.90
C LEU A 10 -46.42 -5.94 17.93
N SER A 11 -46.76 -5.44 16.74
CA SER A 11 -45.78 -4.95 15.78
C SER A 11 -45.05 -3.70 16.28
N ALA A 12 -45.76 -2.76 16.93
CA ALA A 12 -45.16 -1.56 17.51
C ALA A 12 -44.21 -1.90 18.68
N VAL A 13 -44.59 -2.84 19.56
CA VAL A 13 -43.73 -3.34 20.64
C VAL A 13 -42.53 -4.08 20.09
N GLY A 14 -42.71 -4.92 19.06
CA GLY A 14 -41.60 -5.62 18.41
C GLY A 14 -40.60 -4.67 17.74
N MET A 15 -41.09 -3.63 17.06
CA MET A 15 -40.24 -2.59 16.47
C MET A 15 -39.53 -1.74 17.53
N GLY A 16 -40.22 -1.37 18.62
CA GLY A 16 -39.61 -0.62 19.73
C GLY A 16 -38.50 -1.42 20.44
N TRP A 17 -38.75 -2.70 20.72
CA TRP A 17 -37.77 -3.59 21.34
C TRP A 17 -36.55 -3.83 20.43
N TRP A 18 -36.77 -4.00 19.13
CA TRP A 18 -35.67 -4.11 18.16
C TRP A 18 -34.85 -2.83 18.07
N SER A 19 -35.50 -1.66 18.00
CA SER A 19 -34.87 -0.35 17.99
C SER A 19 -34.02 -0.12 19.25
N ASP A 20 -34.55 -0.45 20.43
CA ASP A 20 -33.81 -0.35 21.70
C ASP A 20 -32.64 -1.33 21.77
N HIS A 21 -32.77 -2.55 21.23
CA HIS A 21 -31.67 -3.50 21.17
C HIS A 21 -30.55 -3.06 20.24
N VAL A 22 -30.88 -2.50 19.08
CA VAL A 22 -29.89 -1.93 18.15
C VAL A 22 -29.19 -0.75 18.81
N ARG A 23 -29.93 0.17 19.43
CA ARG A 23 -29.34 1.32 20.14
C ARG A 23 -28.44 0.87 21.30
N MET A 24 -28.89 -0.07 22.12
CA MET A 24 -28.05 -0.58 23.22
C MET A 24 -26.80 -1.31 22.72
N ALA A 25 -26.88 -2.02 21.59
CA ALA A 25 -25.73 -2.67 20.98
C ALA A 25 -24.72 -1.64 20.43
N GLU A 26 -25.21 -0.54 19.84
CA GLU A 26 -24.38 0.60 19.43
C GLU A 26 -23.75 1.29 20.64
N GLU A 27 -24.52 1.63 21.68
CA GLU A 27 -23.99 2.25 22.91
C GLU A 27 -22.95 1.36 23.63
N LEU A 28 -23.18 0.03 23.67
CA LEU A 28 -22.20 -0.92 24.21
C LEU A 28 -20.95 -1.02 23.33
N ALA A 29 -21.10 -0.97 22.01
CA ALA A 29 -19.97 -0.94 21.09
C ALA A 29 -19.15 0.33 21.28
N ASP A 30 -19.79 1.48 21.50
CA ASP A 30 -19.16 2.78 21.75
C ASP A 30 -18.40 2.79 23.06
N VAL A 31 -19.03 2.36 24.15
CA VAL A 31 -18.37 2.29 25.47
C VAL A 31 -17.21 1.30 25.42
N LYS A 32 -17.38 0.15 24.74
CA LYS A 32 -16.30 -0.82 24.57
C LYS A 32 -15.17 -0.27 23.70
N LEU A 33 -15.50 0.45 22.63
CA LEU A 33 -14.52 1.05 21.73
C LEU A 33 -13.74 2.17 22.42
N ASP A 34 -14.40 3.09 23.12
CA ASP A 34 -13.75 4.15 23.91
C ASP A 34 -12.86 3.56 25.00
N ALA A 35 -13.33 2.53 25.71
CA ALA A 35 -12.52 1.81 26.70
C ALA A 35 -11.28 1.14 26.07
N GLU A 36 -11.43 0.49 24.91
CA GLU A 36 -10.34 -0.18 24.19
C GLU A 36 -9.33 0.83 23.61
N MET A 37 -9.81 1.94 23.02
CA MET A 37 -8.99 3.03 22.50
C MET A 37 -8.17 3.66 23.63
N ARG A 38 -8.79 4.02 24.75
CA ARG A 38 -8.09 4.56 25.93
C ARG A 38 -7.11 3.58 26.52
N PHE A 39 -7.51 2.32 26.68
CA PHE A 39 -6.63 1.27 27.20
C PHE A 39 -5.37 1.12 26.33
N ARG A 40 -5.51 1.17 25.00
CA ARG A 40 -4.38 1.08 24.08
C ARG A 40 -3.54 2.34 24.00
N GLN A 41 -4.16 3.53 24.06
CA GLN A 41 -3.41 4.79 24.20
C GLN A 41 -2.53 4.80 25.45
N ILE A 42 -3.01 4.22 26.56
CA ILE A 42 -2.24 4.04 27.81
C ILE A 42 -1.14 2.96 27.64
N GLN A 43 -1.35 1.94 26.80
CA GLN A 43 -0.29 0.96 26.50
C GLN A 43 0.74 1.46 25.49
N SER A 44 0.40 2.44 24.64
CA SER A 44 1.31 3.02 23.65
C SER A 44 2.29 4.06 24.21
N PHE A 45 2.29 4.32 25.53
CA PHE A 45 3.43 4.99 26.15
C PHE A 45 4.70 4.20 25.83
N PRO A 46 5.77 4.86 25.33
CA PRO A 46 6.93 4.15 24.83
C PRO A 46 7.63 3.47 26.00
N ARG A 47 7.34 2.18 26.21
CA ARG A 47 8.40 1.27 26.66
C ARG A 47 9.40 1.31 25.52
N TYR A 48 10.50 2.03 25.76
CA TYR A 48 11.67 2.07 24.88
C TYR A 48 11.75 0.75 24.11
N PRO A 49 11.64 0.75 22.77
CA PRO A 49 11.81 -0.47 22.04
C PRO A 49 13.19 -1.00 22.46
N PRO A 50 13.31 -2.28 22.89
CA PRO A 50 14.64 -2.85 22.98
C PRO A 50 15.27 -2.60 21.62
N LEU A 51 16.41 -1.91 21.61
CA LEU A 51 17.23 -1.69 20.42
C LEU A 51 17.14 -2.98 19.62
N ARG A 52 16.43 -2.93 18.49
CA ARG A 52 16.33 -4.06 17.58
C ARG A 52 17.78 -4.35 17.26
N ARG A 53 18.36 -5.39 17.88
CA ARG A 53 19.55 -6.02 17.35
C ARG A 53 19.13 -6.34 15.93
N MET A 54 19.72 -5.64 14.97
CA MET A 54 19.70 -6.06 13.59
C MET A 54 20.10 -7.54 13.65
N SER A 55 19.09 -8.40 13.50
CA SER A 55 19.35 -9.80 13.22
C SER A 55 20.24 -9.74 11.99
N ARG A 56 21.44 -10.31 12.10
CA ARG A 56 22.33 -10.55 10.97
C ARG A 56 21.58 -11.48 10.01
N SER A 57 20.63 -10.95 9.24
CA SER A 57 20.36 -11.52 7.93
C SER A 57 21.64 -11.34 7.17
N SER A 58 22.14 -12.42 6.59
CA SER A 58 23.21 -12.45 5.60
C SER A 58 22.77 -11.72 4.31
N ARG A 59 22.30 -10.47 4.45
CA ARG A 59 22.24 -9.51 3.35
C ARG A 59 23.67 -9.08 3.16
N ILE A 60 24.19 -9.23 1.96
CA ILE A 60 25.39 -8.48 1.60
C ILE A 60 24.94 -7.02 1.59
N ILE A 61 25.28 -6.29 2.64
CA ILE A 61 25.23 -4.83 2.63
C ILE A 61 26.56 -4.44 2.00
N MET A 62 26.56 -4.10 0.71
CA MET A 62 27.67 -3.35 0.13
C MET A 62 27.72 -2.03 0.86
N MET A 63 28.71 -1.88 1.74
CA MET A 63 28.99 -0.62 2.38
C MET A 63 29.53 0.31 1.28
N SER A 64 29.37 1.63 1.43
CA SER A 64 29.95 2.59 0.47
C SER A 64 31.46 2.41 0.27
N GLU A 65 32.12 1.72 1.19
CA GLU A 65 33.54 1.33 1.15
C GLU A 65 33.85 0.23 0.10
N ASP A 66 32.85 -0.57 -0.31
CA ASP A 66 32.98 -1.64 -1.32
C ASP A 66 32.72 -1.14 -2.75
N LEU A 67 32.24 0.11 -2.90
CA LEU A 67 31.85 0.71 -4.17
C LEU A 67 32.93 1.71 -4.62
N PRO A 68 33.62 1.49 -5.76
CA PRO A 68 34.51 2.52 -6.30
C PRO A 68 33.82 3.89 -6.44
N PHE A 69 34.55 4.98 -6.16
CA PHE A 69 34.01 6.36 -6.13
C PHE A 69 33.56 6.91 -7.51
N ASP A 70 33.69 6.13 -8.60
CA ASP A 70 33.38 6.55 -9.97
C ASP A 70 32.77 5.40 -10.78
N TRP A 71 31.60 4.93 -10.36
CA TRP A 71 30.87 3.93 -11.14
C TRP A 71 30.39 4.52 -12.46
N GLY A 72 30.80 3.89 -13.55
CA GLY A 72 30.27 4.15 -14.88
C GLY A 72 29.00 3.32 -15.14
N PRO A 73 28.30 3.60 -16.26
CA PRO A 73 27.13 2.83 -16.65
C PRO A 73 27.38 1.32 -16.74
N ASP A 74 28.55 0.89 -17.22
CA ASP A 74 28.89 -0.53 -17.33
C ASP A 74 28.98 -1.24 -15.97
N ASP A 75 29.44 -0.54 -14.93
CA ASP A 75 29.55 -1.08 -13.57
C ASP A 75 28.16 -1.33 -12.98
N PHE A 76 27.25 -0.36 -13.14
CA PHE A 76 25.85 -0.50 -12.73
C PHE A 76 25.14 -1.64 -13.45
N ILE A 77 25.30 -1.74 -14.78
CA ILE A 77 24.66 -2.82 -15.55
C ILE A 77 25.23 -4.18 -15.14
N SER A 78 26.55 -4.31 -15.03
CA SER A 78 27.20 -5.57 -14.63
C SER A 78 26.73 -6.02 -13.25
N ALA A 79 26.54 -5.09 -12.31
CA ALA A 79 26.00 -5.42 -11.00
C ALA A 79 24.53 -5.81 -11.06
N VAL A 80 23.71 -5.16 -11.89
CA VAL A 80 22.30 -5.53 -12.08
C VAL A 80 22.12 -6.93 -12.65
N GLU A 81 23.00 -7.31 -13.57
CA GLU A 81 22.98 -8.63 -14.21
C GLU A 81 23.56 -9.74 -13.32
N ARG A 82 24.35 -9.39 -12.30
CA ARG A 82 24.97 -10.35 -11.40
C ARG A 82 23.91 -11.06 -10.55
N GLU A 83 24.04 -12.38 -10.51
CA GLU A 83 23.29 -13.22 -9.56
C GLU A 83 24.00 -13.15 -8.20
N TYR A 84 23.27 -12.71 -7.18
CA TYR A 84 23.75 -12.66 -5.80
C TYR A 84 23.15 -13.83 -5.02
N ASP A 85 23.92 -14.43 -4.11
CA ASP A 85 23.52 -15.63 -3.35
C ASP A 85 22.27 -15.41 -2.49
N ASP A 86 21.91 -14.16 -2.17
CA ASP A 86 20.70 -13.77 -1.43
C ASP A 86 19.57 -13.22 -2.33
N GLY A 87 19.76 -13.24 -3.65
CA GLY A 87 18.75 -12.92 -4.66
C GLY A 87 18.42 -11.43 -4.82
N HIS A 88 19.13 -10.51 -4.14
CA HIS A 88 18.83 -9.07 -4.18
C HIS A 88 20.10 -8.22 -4.23
N ILE A 89 20.08 -7.18 -5.06
CA ILE A 89 21.07 -6.10 -4.95
C ILE A 89 20.95 -5.43 -3.59
N SER A 90 22.11 -5.29 -2.95
CA SER A 90 22.28 -4.58 -1.70
C SER A 90 21.67 -3.17 -1.75
N TRP A 91 21.13 -2.75 -0.62
CA TRP A 91 20.87 -1.34 -0.34
C TRP A 91 22.12 -0.50 -0.62
N GLY A 92 21.95 0.65 -1.29
CA GLY A 92 23.04 1.60 -1.58
C GLY A 92 23.26 1.89 -3.07
N PHE A 93 22.89 0.97 -3.97
CA PHE A 93 23.08 1.16 -5.42
C PHE A 93 22.28 2.34 -5.98
N GLU A 94 21.04 2.45 -5.56
CA GLU A 94 20.15 3.55 -5.89
C GLU A 94 20.69 4.91 -5.40
N SER A 95 21.35 4.92 -4.24
CA SER A 95 21.99 6.12 -3.67
C SER A 95 23.25 6.48 -4.47
N GLU A 96 24.08 5.49 -4.82
CA GLU A 96 25.27 5.76 -5.64
C GLU A 96 24.90 6.22 -7.04
N LEU A 97 23.89 5.60 -7.68
CA LEU A 97 23.37 6.08 -8.95
C LEU A 97 22.92 7.54 -8.84
N ALA A 98 22.17 7.88 -7.78
CA ALA A 98 21.77 9.24 -7.47
C ALA A 98 22.95 10.20 -7.15
N ASN A 99 24.15 9.71 -6.87
CA ASN A 99 25.33 10.56 -6.67
C ASN A 99 26.19 10.72 -7.94
N THR A 100 25.94 9.93 -9.00
CA THR A 100 26.68 10.05 -10.26
C THR A 100 26.44 11.39 -10.97
N ASN A 101 27.39 11.78 -11.83
CA ASN A 101 27.21 12.92 -12.72
C ASN A 101 26.04 12.68 -13.70
N LYS A 102 25.48 13.77 -14.26
CA LYS A 102 24.29 13.68 -15.12
C LYS A 102 24.45 12.73 -16.32
N VAL A 103 25.62 12.73 -16.97
CA VAL A 103 25.85 11.89 -18.16
C VAL A 103 25.83 10.41 -17.80
N ASN A 104 26.53 10.03 -16.73
CA ASN A 104 26.55 8.66 -16.25
C ASN A 104 25.17 8.23 -15.71
N PHE A 105 24.47 9.13 -15.01
CA PHE A 105 23.11 8.89 -14.55
C PHE A 105 22.16 8.56 -15.70
N ASP A 106 22.05 9.47 -16.68
CA ASP A 106 21.11 9.32 -17.79
C ASP A 106 21.44 8.06 -18.63
N ALA A 107 22.73 7.83 -18.91
CA ALA A 107 23.17 6.64 -19.64
C ALA A 107 22.91 5.33 -18.88
N THR A 108 23.01 5.35 -17.54
CA THR A 108 22.71 4.18 -16.70
C THR A 108 21.22 3.89 -16.69
N VAL A 109 20.38 4.90 -16.43
CA VAL A 109 18.92 4.74 -16.38
C VAL A 109 18.37 4.22 -17.72
N GLN A 110 18.84 4.78 -18.84
CA GLN A 110 18.45 4.34 -20.19
C GLN A 110 18.80 2.87 -20.47
N ARG A 111 19.85 2.34 -19.84
CA ARG A 111 20.26 0.94 -19.96
C ARG A 111 19.57 0.04 -18.94
N LEU A 112 19.20 0.55 -17.77
CA LEU A 112 18.48 -0.20 -16.74
C LEU A 112 17.01 -0.46 -17.11
N ILE A 113 16.32 0.52 -17.71
CA ILE A 113 14.89 0.39 -18.06
C ILE A 113 14.61 -0.85 -18.93
N PRO A 114 15.35 -1.12 -20.02
CA PRO A 114 15.17 -2.33 -20.82
C PRO A 114 15.35 -3.65 -20.05
N LEU A 115 16.19 -3.67 -19.01
CA LEU A 115 16.46 -4.87 -18.22
C LEU A 115 15.26 -5.34 -17.39
N MET A 116 14.25 -4.49 -17.18
CA MET A 116 12.96 -4.89 -16.60
C MET A 116 12.21 -5.91 -17.47
N SER A 117 12.58 -6.05 -18.74
CA SER A 117 12.04 -7.09 -19.66
C SER A 117 13.01 -8.27 -19.85
N SER A 118 14.05 -8.39 -19.03
CA SER A 118 15.01 -9.49 -19.13
C SER A 118 14.33 -10.87 -18.97
N PRO A 119 14.76 -11.90 -19.71
CA PRO A 119 14.27 -13.27 -19.48
C PRO A 119 14.65 -13.78 -18.08
N GLN A 120 15.72 -13.26 -17.50
CA GLN A 120 16.21 -13.67 -16.18
C GLN A 120 15.46 -12.91 -15.07
N ALA A 121 14.81 -13.66 -14.17
CA ALA A 121 13.95 -13.08 -13.13
C ALA A 121 14.71 -12.18 -12.15
N HIS A 122 15.92 -12.58 -11.74
CA HIS A 122 16.74 -11.76 -10.83
C HIS A 122 17.13 -10.43 -11.46
N VAL A 123 17.47 -10.41 -12.76
CA VAL A 123 17.80 -9.18 -13.49
C VAL A 123 16.61 -8.23 -13.54
N ARG A 124 15.40 -8.73 -13.84
CA ARG A 124 14.17 -7.89 -13.81
C ARG A 124 13.94 -7.28 -12.43
N GLN A 125 14.06 -8.10 -11.39
CA GLN A 125 13.84 -7.67 -10.01
C GLN A 125 14.86 -6.65 -9.55
N ASN A 126 16.13 -6.85 -9.89
CA ASN A 126 17.23 -5.95 -9.58
C ASN A 126 17.05 -4.61 -10.29
N ALA A 127 16.79 -4.62 -11.60
CA ALA A 127 16.55 -3.40 -12.38
C ALA A 127 15.37 -2.60 -11.81
N LEU A 128 14.23 -3.26 -11.55
CA LEU A 128 13.06 -2.61 -10.94
C LEU A 128 13.38 -2.03 -9.56
N SER A 129 14.14 -2.74 -8.73
CA SER A 129 14.48 -2.29 -7.37
C SER A 129 15.39 -1.06 -7.39
N VAL A 130 16.43 -1.06 -8.23
CA VAL A 130 17.34 0.08 -8.40
C VAL A 130 16.58 1.29 -8.94
N LEU A 131 15.78 1.11 -10.00
CA LEU A 131 15.00 2.20 -10.59
C LEU A 131 13.99 2.78 -9.60
N LYS A 132 13.26 1.92 -8.87
CA LYS A 132 12.37 2.35 -7.78
C LYS A 132 13.12 3.15 -6.72
N GLY A 133 14.24 2.64 -6.21
CA GLY A 133 15.04 3.33 -5.21
C GLY A 133 15.56 4.67 -5.72
N THR A 134 15.88 4.77 -7.01
CA THR A 134 16.36 6.02 -7.61
C THR A 134 15.27 7.09 -7.64
N PHE A 135 13.99 6.74 -7.82
CA PHE A 135 12.88 7.70 -7.67
C PHE A 135 12.79 8.29 -6.25
N TYR A 136 13.09 7.49 -5.21
CA TYR A 136 13.12 7.95 -3.83
C TYR A 136 14.26 8.97 -3.58
N PHE A 137 15.45 8.72 -4.12
CA PHE A 137 16.63 9.57 -3.88
C PHE A 137 16.72 10.78 -4.82
N ASP A 138 16.29 10.64 -6.08
CA ASP A 138 16.39 11.71 -7.09
C ASP A 138 15.21 11.71 -8.08
N HIS A 139 14.04 12.03 -7.54
CA HIS A 139 12.82 12.20 -8.31
C HIS A 139 12.96 13.26 -9.43
N GLY A 140 13.84 14.25 -9.25
CA GLY A 140 14.06 15.35 -10.19
C GLY A 140 14.66 14.87 -11.51
N ARG A 141 15.77 14.11 -11.47
CA ARG A 141 16.38 13.57 -12.69
C ARG A 141 15.59 12.40 -13.28
N MET A 142 15.02 11.54 -12.44
CA MET A 142 14.20 10.41 -12.90
C MET A 142 12.95 10.86 -13.69
N ARG A 143 12.45 12.08 -13.47
CA ARG A 143 11.30 12.62 -14.20
C ARG A 143 11.50 12.62 -15.73
N ASN A 144 12.73 12.78 -16.21
CA ASN A 144 13.03 12.75 -17.65
C ASN A 144 12.89 11.34 -18.25
N HIS A 145 12.93 10.31 -17.40
CA HIS A 145 12.86 8.90 -17.78
C HIS A 145 11.52 8.26 -17.41
N LEU A 146 10.59 9.03 -16.82
CA LEU A 146 9.33 8.52 -16.26
C LEU A 146 8.48 7.80 -17.31
N GLY A 147 8.38 8.34 -18.53
CA GLY A 147 7.61 7.71 -19.62
C GLY A 147 8.13 6.32 -19.97
N GLU A 148 9.43 6.22 -20.26
CA GLU A 148 10.08 4.95 -20.62
C GLU A 148 10.03 3.93 -19.47
N PHE A 149 10.24 4.39 -18.24
CA PHE A 149 10.10 3.57 -17.04
C PHE A 149 8.68 3.02 -16.89
N THR A 150 7.66 3.87 -17.07
CA THR A 150 6.26 3.48 -16.96
C THR A 150 5.89 2.43 -17.99
N ASP A 151 6.31 2.61 -19.24
CA ASP A 151 6.04 1.64 -20.30
C ASP A 151 6.69 0.28 -20.01
N ALA A 152 7.93 0.28 -19.51
CA ALA A 152 8.61 -0.95 -19.10
C ALA A 152 7.95 -1.61 -17.88
N ALA A 153 7.55 -0.82 -16.88
CA ALA A 153 6.84 -1.28 -15.69
C ALA A 153 5.50 -1.93 -16.06
N MET A 154 4.71 -1.29 -16.94
CA MET A 154 3.43 -1.84 -17.38
C MET A 154 3.57 -3.13 -18.19
N LYS A 155 4.59 -3.24 -19.05
CA LYS A 155 4.89 -4.51 -19.74
C LYS A 155 5.21 -5.62 -18.75
N LEU A 156 6.04 -5.34 -17.75
CA LEU A 156 6.36 -6.29 -16.69
C LEU A 156 5.09 -6.71 -15.94
N PHE A 157 4.27 -5.75 -15.51
CA PHE A 157 3.00 -6.01 -14.82
C PHE A 157 2.07 -6.96 -15.58
N GLN A 158 1.95 -6.77 -16.90
CA GLN A 158 1.10 -7.60 -17.77
C GLN A 158 1.65 -9.01 -17.99
N GLN A 159 2.96 -9.18 -17.98
CA GLN A 159 3.62 -10.47 -18.17
C GLN A 159 3.66 -11.30 -16.89
N SER A 160 3.64 -10.64 -15.73
CA SER A 160 3.59 -11.28 -14.42
C SER A 160 2.26 -11.98 -14.16
N SER A 161 2.28 -13.03 -13.34
CA SER A 161 1.06 -13.72 -12.92
C SER A 161 0.19 -12.85 -12.02
N LYS A 162 -1.14 -12.98 -12.13
CA LYS A 162 -2.14 -12.24 -11.33
C LYS A 162 -1.85 -12.39 -9.84
N GLY A 163 -1.64 -11.26 -9.15
CA GLY A 163 -1.39 -11.21 -7.71
C GLY A 163 0.00 -11.67 -7.27
N SER A 164 0.94 -11.86 -8.20
CA SER A 164 2.32 -12.21 -7.88
C SER A 164 3.08 -11.07 -7.18
N ASP A 165 4.14 -11.43 -6.45
CA ASP A 165 5.08 -10.47 -5.86
C ASP A 165 5.68 -9.51 -6.89
N GLU A 166 5.85 -9.96 -8.15
CA GLU A 166 6.36 -9.13 -9.25
C GLU A 166 5.36 -8.01 -9.60
N GLN A 167 4.06 -8.32 -9.70
CA GLN A 167 3.02 -7.29 -9.87
C GLN A 167 2.96 -6.33 -8.70
N ALA A 168 3.05 -6.83 -7.46
CA ALA A 168 3.05 -5.99 -6.26
C ALA A 168 4.26 -5.05 -6.22
N ARG A 169 5.44 -5.52 -6.65
CA ARG A 169 6.65 -4.68 -6.77
C ARG A 169 6.51 -3.61 -7.84
N VAL A 170 5.90 -3.93 -8.98
CA VAL A 170 5.63 -2.94 -10.03
C VAL A 170 4.70 -1.84 -9.52
N LEU A 171 3.58 -2.20 -8.87
CA LEU A 171 2.67 -1.21 -8.28
C LEU A 171 3.40 -0.30 -7.29
N ALA A 172 4.22 -0.87 -6.40
CA ALA A 172 5.01 -0.09 -5.45
C ALA A 172 6.04 0.82 -6.12
N ALA A 173 6.58 0.44 -7.29
CA ALA A 173 7.52 1.26 -8.04
C ALA A 173 6.82 2.40 -8.79
N LEU A 174 5.64 2.15 -9.36
CA LEU A 174 4.79 3.19 -9.95
C LEU A 174 4.31 4.20 -8.91
N GLN A 175 3.97 3.73 -7.70
CA GLN A 175 3.61 4.59 -6.58
C GLN A 175 4.77 5.50 -6.16
N GLU A 176 6.00 4.97 -6.08
CA GLU A 176 7.21 5.77 -5.79
C GLU A 176 7.52 6.79 -6.89
N ALA A 177 7.25 6.44 -8.15
CA ALA A 177 7.47 7.31 -9.30
C ALA A 177 6.51 8.51 -9.35
N GLY A 178 5.42 8.49 -8.57
CA GLY A 178 4.52 9.61 -8.42
C GLY A 178 3.57 9.82 -9.60
N THR A 179 3.16 11.08 -9.79
CA THR A 179 2.20 11.49 -10.83
C THR A 179 2.69 11.14 -12.22
N ASN A 180 1.82 10.52 -13.01
CA ASN A 180 2.15 9.93 -14.29
C ASN A 180 1.26 10.49 -15.40
N SER A 181 1.86 10.82 -16.55
CA SER A 181 1.11 11.31 -17.72
C SER A 181 0.55 10.19 -18.61
N SER A 182 0.87 8.93 -18.34
CA SER A 182 0.40 7.79 -19.12
C SER A 182 -1.03 7.41 -18.76
N THR A 183 -1.99 7.91 -19.54
CA THR A 183 -3.42 7.59 -19.36
C THR A 183 -3.69 6.08 -19.45
N SER A 184 -3.03 5.37 -20.36
CA SER A 184 -3.20 3.92 -20.52
C SER A 184 -2.73 3.13 -19.30
N ALA A 185 -1.65 3.56 -18.65
CA ALA A 185 -1.18 2.95 -17.41
C ALA A 185 -2.18 3.20 -16.26
N VAL A 186 -2.64 4.45 -16.10
CA VAL A 186 -3.65 4.83 -15.10
C VAL A 186 -4.95 4.03 -15.30
N GLU A 187 -5.44 3.91 -16.53
CA GLU A 187 -6.64 3.12 -16.86
C GLU A 187 -6.47 1.64 -16.51
N MET A 188 -5.31 1.05 -16.81
CA MET A 188 -5.06 -0.37 -16.50
C MET A 188 -4.99 -0.63 -15.00
N ILE A 189 -4.29 0.22 -14.24
CA ILE A 189 -4.26 0.08 -12.78
C ILE A 189 -5.64 0.37 -12.18
N SER A 190 -6.42 1.29 -12.76
CA SER A 190 -7.83 1.52 -12.37
C SER A 190 -8.70 0.27 -12.57
N GLN A 191 -8.49 -0.50 -13.64
CA GLN A 191 -9.20 -1.76 -13.85
C GLN A 191 -8.86 -2.77 -12.76
N VAL A 192 -7.59 -2.87 -12.37
CA VAL A 192 -7.13 -3.74 -11.26
C VAL A 192 -7.75 -3.31 -9.94
N MET A 193 -7.77 -2.00 -9.65
CA MET A 193 -8.42 -1.45 -8.45
C MET A 193 -9.89 -1.85 -8.38
N ASN A 194 -10.61 -1.86 -9.50
CA ASN A 194 -12.05 -2.13 -9.57
C ASN A 194 -12.42 -3.62 -9.62
N ASP A 195 -11.46 -4.53 -9.78
CA ASP A 195 -11.67 -5.97 -9.68
C ASP A 195 -11.66 -6.42 -8.20
N ASN A 196 -12.84 -6.73 -7.65
CA ASN A 196 -12.99 -7.21 -6.27
C ASN A 196 -12.24 -8.53 -5.99
N GLU A 197 -11.98 -9.32 -7.02
CA GLU A 197 -11.29 -10.61 -6.91
C GLU A 197 -9.79 -10.47 -7.16
N HIS A 198 -9.30 -9.26 -7.46
CA HIS A 198 -7.87 -9.05 -7.67
C HIS A 198 -7.14 -8.94 -6.33
N PRO A 199 -6.17 -9.83 -6.03
CA PRO A 199 -5.48 -9.84 -4.72
C PRO A 199 -4.81 -8.51 -4.34
N LEU A 200 -4.47 -7.71 -5.35
CA LEU A 200 -3.82 -6.40 -5.24
C LEU A 200 -4.76 -5.19 -5.43
N ALA A 201 -6.08 -5.37 -5.36
CA ALA A 201 -7.05 -4.28 -5.63
C ALA A 201 -6.81 -3.04 -4.73
N VAL A 202 -6.49 -3.25 -3.45
CA VAL A 202 -6.19 -2.15 -2.51
C VAL A 202 -4.89 -1.45 -2.89
N GLN A 203 -3.82 -2.22 -3.19
CA GLN A 203 -2.56 -1.63 -3.60
C GLN A 203 -2.68 -0.86 -4.93
N ALA A 204 -3.47 -1.38 -5.87
CA ALA A 204 -3.78 -0.69 -7.13
C ALA A 204 -4.54 0.62 -6.88
N ALA A 205 -5.48 0.65 -5.94
CA ALA A 205 -6.17 1.87 -5.54
C ALA A 205 -5.19 2.94 -5.05
N LEU A 206 -4.32 2.58 -4.10
CA LEU A 206 -3.32 3.50 -3.56
C LEU A 206 -2.33 3.97 -4.63
N THR A 207 -1.93 3.07 -5.55
CA THR A 207 -1.04 3.39 -6.66
C THR A 207 -1.68 4.38 -7.62
N VAL A 208 -2.94 4.14 -8.01
CA VAL A 208 -3.60 4.98 -9.02
C VAL A 208 -3.89 6.38 -8.51
N ALA A 209 -4.22 6.55 -7.22
CA ALA A 209 -4.40 7.87 -6.61
C ALA A 209 -3.11 8.71 -6.58
N VAL A 210 -1.94 8.06 -6.55
CA VAL A 210 -0.65 8.75 -6.63
C VAL A 210 -0.30 9.08 -8.09
N MET A 211 -0.56 8.16 -9.02
CA MET A 211 -0.34 8.38 -10.45
C MET A 211 -1.24 9.48 -11.02
N ASP A 212 -2.51 9.53 -10.59
CA ASP A 212 -3.48 10.55 -10.95
C ASP A 212 -4.24 11.02 -9.69
N PRO A 213 -3.82 12.15 -9.10
CA PRO A 213 -4.45 12.72 -7.91
C PRO A 213 -5.91 13.17 -8.09
N THR A 214 -6.43 13.20 -9.33
CA THR A 214 -7.84 13.53 -9.58
C THR A 214 -8.77 12.35 -9.32
N ILE A 215 -8.23 11.13 -9.17
CA ILE A 215 -9.01 9.92 -8.91
C ILE A 215 -9.27 9.79 -7.40
N GLU A 216 -10.52 9.99 -7.00
CA GLU A 216 -10.97 9.79 -5.62
C GLU A 216 -11.13 8.29 -5.30
N ILE A 217 -10.22 7.75 -4.48
CA ILE A 217 -10.25 6.32 -4.10
C ILE A 217 -10.95 6.04 -2.78
N GLY A 218 -11.31 7.07 -2.00
CA GLY A 218 -11.97 6.93 -0.70
C GLY A 218 -13.20 6.01 -0.71
N PRO A 219 -14.19 6.23 -1.61
CA PRO A 219 -15.35 5.35 -1.74
C PRO A 219 -14.97 3.89 -2.07
N ARG A 220 -13.95 3.70 -2.91
CA ARG A 220 -13.48 2.36 -3.29
C ARG A 220 -12.81 1.64 -2.12
N LEU A 221 -12.00 2.34 -1.33
CA LEU A 221 -11.39 1.78 -0.12
C LEU A 221 -12.45 1.35 0.91
N LYS A 222 -13.52 2.14 1.12
CA LYS A 222 -14.65 1.75 2.00
C LYS A 222 -15.29 0.45 1.53
N GLN A 223 -15.59 0.36 0.24
CA GLN A 223 -16.17 -0.86 -0.35
C GLN A 223 -15.26 -2.09 -0.13
N LEU A 224 -13.95 -1.95 -0.34
CA LEU A 224 -12.98 -3.03 -0.13
C LEU A 224 -12.88 -3.47 1.34
N VAL A 225 -13.11 -2.54 2.28
CA VAL A 225 -13.26 -2.85 3.70
C VAL A 225 -14.54 -3.65 3.95
N GLU A 226 -15.69 -3.17 3.50
CA GLU A 226 -17.01 -3.78 3.70
C GLU A 226 -17.06 -5.24 3.22
N ILE A 227 -16.52 -5.53 2.03
CA ILE A 227 -16.49 -6.89 1.47
C ILE A 227 -15.41 -7.78 2.09
N ARG A 228 -14.61 -7.26 3.03
CA ARG A 228 -13.48 -7.96 3.67
C ARG A 228 -12.50 -8.55 2.64
N HIS A 229 -12.13 -7.73 1.65
CA HIS A 229 -11.09 -8.06 0.66
C HIS A 229 -9.79 -8.56 1.34
N PRO A 230 -8.96 -9.44 0.76
CA PRO A 230 -7.73 -9.93 1.43
C PRO A 230 -6.80 -8.85 2.00
N GLN A 231 -6.78 -7.66 1.39
CA GLN A 231 -6.01 -6.49 1.85
C GLN A 231 -6.87 -5.43 2.59
N TRP A 232 -8.04 -5.80 3.11
CA TRP A 232 -8.99 -4.86 3.71
C TRP A 232 -8.41 -4.07 4.89
N SER A 233 -7.50 -4.67 5.67
CA SER A 233 -6.83 -4.01 6.78
C SER A 233 -6.01 -2.81 6.32
N THR A 234 -5.27 -2.96 5.22
CA THR A 234 -4.53 -1.87 4.59
C THR A 234 -5.46 -0.78 4.07
N ALA A 235 -6.61 -1.17 3.49
CA ALA A 235 -7.61 -0.20 3.04
C ALA A 235 -8.15 0.62 4.22
N ALA A 236 -8.56 -0.04 5.31
CA ALA A 236 -9.06 0.62 6.51
C ALA A 236 -8.04 1.59 7.11
N GLU A 237 -6.78 1.17 7.22
CA GLU A 237 -5.69 2.00 7.74
C GLU A 237 -5.34 3.21 6.84
N SER A 238 -5.70 3.16 5.56
CA SER A 238 -5.38 4.23 4.59
C SER A 238 -6.53 5.22 4.39
N LEU A 239 -7.75 4.94 4.86
CA LEU A 239 -8.93 5.76 4.60
C LEU A 239 -8.77 7.23 5.00
N HIS A 240 -8.11 7.49 6.14
CA HIS A 240 -7.88 8.84 6.67
C HIS A 240 -7.01 9.74 5.78
N HIS A 241 -6.25 9.15 4.85
CA HIS A 241 -5.51 9.93 3.85
C HIS A 241 -6.38 10.37 2.66
N HIS A 242 -7.60 9.84 2.54
CA HIS A 242 -8.43 9.97 1.33
C HIS A 242 -9.86 10.45 1.61
N LEU A 243 -10.25 10.55 2.89
CA LEU A 243 -11.56 11.01 3.34
C LEU A 243 -11.38 11.81 4.65
N PRO A 244 -12.31 12.71 4.99
CA PRO A 244 -12.29 13.42 6.27
C PRO A 244 -12.33 12.46 7.47
N ASP A 245 -11.57 12.76 8.53
CA ASP A 245 -11.40 11.88 9.69
C ASP A 245 -12.74 11.57 10.40
N GLU A 246 -13.67 12.52 10.45
CA GLU A 246 -15.00 12.28 11.04
C GLU A 246 -15.81 11.26 10.24
N GLU A 247 -15.73 11.30 8.90
CA GLU A 247 -16.39 10.32 8.04
C GLU A 247 -15.77 8.93 8.23
N VAL A 248 -14.44 8.87 8.31
CA VAL A 248 -13.70 7.62 8.51
C VAL A 248 -14.00 7.03 9.88
N TYR A 249 -14.08 7.86 10.93
CA TYR A 249 -14.44 7.43 12.28
C TYR A 249 -15.80 6.74 12.30
N GLU A 250 -16.85 7.40 11.80
CA GLU A 250 -18.20 6.84 11.79
C GLU A 250 -18.31 5.55 10.96
N PHE A 251 -17.58 5.48 9.85
CA PHE A 251 -17.51 4.28 9.04
C PHE A 251 -16.82 3.11 9.78
N LEU A 252 -15.60 3.32 10.29
CA LEU A 252 -14.83 2.27 10.95
C LEU A 252 -15.47 1.81 12.26
N LYS A 253 -16.14 2.72 12.98
CA LYS A 253 -16.95 2.42 14.16
C LYS A 253 -18.09 1.45 13.84
N ARG A 254 -18.83 1.68 12.74
CA ARG A 254 -19.86 0.76 12.26
C ARG A 254 -19.29 -0.61 11.91
N GLU A 255 -18.16 -0.63 11.20
CA GLU A 255 -17.46 -1.87 10.86
C GLU A 255 -16.98 -2.63 12.10
N TYR A 256 -16.56 -1.92 13.15
CA TYR A 256 -16.14 -2.50 14.43
C TYR A 256 -17.29 -3.17 15.17
N ALA A 257 -18.48 -2.55 15.17
CA ALA A 257 -19.68 -3.13 15.76
C ALA A 257 -20.09 -4.44 15.04
N GLN A 258 -19.88 -4.51 13.72
CA GLN A 258 -20.21 -5.68 12.90
C GLN A 258 -19.09 -6.74 12.84
N ALA A 259 -17.90 -6.43 13.36
CA ALA A 259 -16.75 -7.33 13.32
C ALA A 259 -17.01 -8.62 14.11
N LYS A 260 -16.86 -9.76 13.41
CA LYS A 260 -17.13 -11.10 13.94
C LYS A 260 -15.97 -11.66 14.75
N THR A 261 -14.74 -11.24 14.44
CA THR A 261 -13.53 -11.75 15.07
C THR A 261 -12.85 -10.67 15.91
N GLU A 262 -12.12 -11.10 16.94
CA GLU A 262 -11.31 -10.19 17.76
C GLU A 262 -10.15 -9.59 16.94
N ASN A 263 -9.62 -10.34 15.98
CA ASN A 263 -8.57 -9.85 15.08
C ASN A 263 -9.06 -8.66 14.21
N ASP A 264 -10.29 -8.75 13.70
CA ASP A 264 -10.88 -7.65 12.92
C ASP A 264 -11.08 -6.42 13.81
N LYS A 265 -11.59 -6.62 15.03
CA LYS A 265 -11.75 -5.55 16.02
C LYS A 265 -10.44 -4.84 16.32
N GLN A 266 -9.37 -5.60 16.54
CA GLN A 266 -8.03 -5.03 16.79
C GLN A 266 -7.48 -4.25 15.59
N THR A 267 -7.75 -4.74 14.38
CA THR A 267 -7.34 -4.07 13.15
C THR A 267 -8.08 -2.74 12.97
N LEU A 268 -9.40 -2.74 13.18
CA LEU A 268 -10.23 -1.53 13.08
C LEU A 268 -9.86 -0.51 14.17
N VAL A 269 -9.58 -0.95 15.39
CA VAL A 269 -9.07 -0.07 16.46
C VAL A 269 -7.73 0.55 16.08
N ARG A 270 -6.82 -0.20 15.43
CA ARG A 270 -5.56 0.35 14.94
C ARG A 270 -5.78 1.42 13.87
N ALA A 271 -6.71 1.19 12.95
CA ALA A 271 -7.06 2.18 11.93
C ALA A 271 -7.70 3.45 12.57
N LEU A 272 -8.60 3.28 13.53
CA LEU A 272 -9.20 4.38 14.30
C LEU A 272 -8.14 5.21 15.06
N ASN A 273 -7.12 4.57 15.62
CA ASN A 273 -6.03 5.26 16.32
C ASN A 273 -5.11 6.10 15.40
N LYS A 274 -5.30 6.05 14.08
CA LYS A 274 -4.57 6.91 13.13
C LYS A 274 -5.29 8.23 12.83
N LEU A 275 -6.54 8.38 13.26
CA LEU A 275 -7.33 9.59 13.06
C LEU A 275 -6.89 10.70 14.02
N ASP A 276 -6.91 11.95 13.56
CA ASP A 276 -6.64 13.16 14.35
C ASP A 276 -7.98 13.83 14.70
N LEU A 277 -8.66 13.28 15.72
CA LEU A 277 -10.01 13.69 16.18
C LEU A 277 -9.97 14.64 17.38
#